data_AF-A0A940U0C8-F1
#
_entry.id   AF-A0A940U0C8-F1
#
_cell.length_a   1.000
_cell.length_b   1.000
_cell.length_c   1.000
_cell.angle_alpha   90.00
_cell.angle_beta   90.00
_cell.angle_gamma   90.00
#
_symmetry.space_group_name_H-M   'P 1'
#
loop_
_entity.id
_entity.type
_entity.pdbx_description
1 polymer ?
#
loop_
_entity_poly.entity_id
_entity_poly.type
_entity_poly.pdbx_seq_one_letter_code
_entity_poly.pdbx_strand_id
1 'polypeptide(L)'
;MEIIIIGTEPPCPRCRETYERVKKVAEGIEPKPLIRKIVYSSEEAQRFGKVGSGHEVAEWAGFEIDWEEVHKLASGEWNQALDAFLMPLAEEAMKKGWIMTPVVVIDGTVVHFGHVPEMDKIRSWLSVKT
;
A
#
# COMPACT_ATOMS: atom_id res chain seq x y z
N MET A 1 -11.27 -3.84 -15.59
CA MET A 1 -10.40 -4.33 -14.50
C MET A 1 -10.83 -3.69 -13.19
N GLU A 2 -10.70 -4.42 -12.08
CA GLU A 2 -10.86 -3.89 -10.73
C GLU A 2 -9.48 -3.65 -10.10
N ILE A 3 -9.33 -2.51 -9.44
CA ILE A 3 -8.14 -2.14 -8.68
C ILE A 3 -8.57 -1.81 -7.24
N ILE A 4 -8.03 -2.51 -6.26
CA ILE A 4 -8.31 -2.27 -4.84
C ILE A 4 -7.04 -1.76 -4.17
N ILE A 5 -7.16 -0.63 -3.48
CA ILE A 5 -6.11 -0.09 -2.62
C ILE A 5 -6.46 -0.40 -1.17
N ILE A 6 -5.62 -1.19 -0.51
CA ILE A 6 -5.79 -1.51 0.92
C ILE A 6 -4.89 -0.59 1.73
N GLY A 7 -5.47 0.13 2.69
CA GLY A 7 -4.78 1.12 3.50
C GLY A 7 -5.38 1.28 4.90
N THR A 8 -4.95 2.33 5.60
CA THR A 8 -5.53 2.76 6.88
C THR A 8 -6.71 3.72 6.67
N GLU A 9 -7.55 3.88 7.69
CA GLU A 9 -8.60 4.92 7.75
C GLU A 9 -8.49 5.67 9.08
N PRO A 10 -8.23 7.00 9.08
CA PRO A 10 -7.91 7.84 7.92
C PRO A 10 -6.63 7.39 7.18
N PRO A 11 -6.47 7.73 5.88
CA PRO A 11 -5.32 7.30 5.11
C PRO A 11 -4.05 8.01 5.59
N CYS A 12 -3.00 7.24 5.89
CA CYS A 12 -1.67 7.80 6.07
C CYS A 12 -1.11 8.33 4.74
N PRO A 13 -0.03 9.15 4.75
CA PRO A 13 0.52 9.74 3.52
C PRO A 13 0.88 8.71 2.45
N ARG A 14 1.41 7.53 2.83
CA ARG A 14 1.75 6.45 1.89
C ARG A 14 0.52 5.84 1.21
N CYS A 15 -0.55 5.62 1.98
CA CYS A 15 -1.81 5.08 1.44
C CYS A 15 -2.48 6.08 0.51
N ARG A 16 -2.50 7.37 0.89
CA ARG A 16 -3.04 8.45 0.06
C ARG A 16 -2.28 8.57 -1.26
N GLU A 17 -0.95 8.67 -1.19
CA GLU A 17 -0.10 8.82 -2.38
C GLU A 17 -0.25 7.62 -3.33
N THR A 18 -0.27 6.39 -2.80
CA THR A 18 -0.48 5.19 -3.63
C THR A 18 -1.80 5.25 -4.39
N TYR A 19 -2.88 5.64 -3.71
CA TYR A 19 -4.19 5.79 -4.34
C TYR A 19 -4.19 6.88 -5.43
N GLU A 20 -3.63 8.05 -5.15
CA GLU A 20 -3.59 9.15 -6.14
C GLU A 20 -2.75 8.80 -7.36
N ARG A 21 -1.61 8.12 -7.18
CA ARG A 21 -0.79 7.63 -8.30
C ARG A 21 -1.52 6.61 -9.15
N VAL A 22 -2.16 5.62 -8.51
CA VAL A 22 -2.95 4.60 -9.23
C VAL A 22 -4.09 5.25 -10.01
N LYS A 23 -4.83 6.16 -9.37
CA LYS A 23 -5.91 6.90 -10.01
C LYS A 23 -5.41 7.69 -11.22
N LYS A 24 -4.31 8.41 -11.08
CA LYS A 24 -3.70 9.20 -12.16
C LYS A 24 -3.25 8.34 -13.35
N VAL A 25 -2.68 7.16 -13.11
CA VAL A 25 -2.33 6.26 -14.21
C VAL A 25 -3.59 5.67 -14.87
N ALA A 26 -4.60 5.32 -14.09
CA ALA A 26 -5.84 4.73 -14.57
C ALA A 26 -6.71 5.69 -15.42
N GLU A 27 -6.52 7.01 -15.30
CA GLU A 27 -7.21 8.01 -16.15
C GLU A 27 -6.95 7.82 -17.65
N GLY A 28 -5.81 7.23 -18.02
CA GLY A 28 -5.44 6.98 -19.42
C GLY A 28 -5.86 5.62 -19.97
N ILE A 29 -6.67 4.85 -19.25
CA ILE A 29 -6.98 3.45 -19.58
C ILE A 29 -8.44 3.27 -19.95
N GLU A 30 -8.69 2.62 -21.09
CA GLU A 30 -10.03 2.23 -21.54
C GLU A 30 -10.12 0.70 -21.74
N PRO A 31 -11.19 0.03 -21.28
CA PRO A 31 -12.30 0.59 -20.50
C PRO A 31 -11.87 1.04 -19.10
N LYS A 32 -12.45 2.14 -18.61
CA LYS A 32 -12.12 2.74 -17.31
C LYS A 32 -12.09 1.71 -16.17
N PRO A 33 -10.96 1.58 -15.43
CA PRO A 33 -10.88 0.70 -14.26
C PRO A 33 -11.84 1.08 -13.14
N LEU A 34 -12.40 0.09 -12.45
CA LEU A 34 -13.11 0.27 -11.18
C LEU A 34 -12.07 0.35 -10.06
N ILE A 35 -11.94 1.50 -9.39
CA ILE A 35 -10.97 1.70 -8.31
C ILE A 35 -11.71 1.80 -6.97
N ARG A 36 -11.32 0.98 -6.00
CA ARG A 36 -11.88 0.95 -4.64
C ARG A 36 -10.79 1.12 -3.60
N LYS A 37 -11.17 1.65 -2.44
CA LYS A 37 -10.35 1.68 -1.23
C LYS A 37 -11.01 0.83 -0.16
N ILE A 38 -10.23 0.02 0.54
CA ILE A 38 -10.71 -0.75 1.71
C ILE A 38 -9.69 -0.63 2.85
N VAL A 39 -10.18 -0.75 4.08
CA VAL A 39 -9.33 -0.71 5.28
C VAL A 39 -8.68 -2.08 5.46
N TYR A 40 -7.40 -2.10 5.86
CA TYR A 40 -6.65 -3.35 6.09
C TYR A 40 -7.33 -4.30 7.07
N SER A 41 -8.05 -3.78 8.06
CA SER A 41 -8.75 -4.57 9.07
C SER A 41 -10.08 -5.15 8.58
N SER A 42 -10.54 -4.82 7.37
CA SER A 42 -11.78 -5.38 6.82
C SER A 42 -11.64 -6.86 6.50
N GLU A 43 -12.75 -7.62 6.62
CA GLU A 43 -12.79 -9.02 6.20
C GLU A 43 -12.37 -9.21 4.73
N GLU A 44 -12.74 -8.27 3.86
CA GLU A 44 -12.36 -8.28 2.44
C GLU A 44 -10.84 -8.18 2.27
N ALA A 45 -10.17 -7.28 3.00
CA ALA A 45 -8.71 -7.16 2.94
C ALA A 45 -8.01 -8.43 3.44
N GLN A 46 -8.50 -9.04 4.52
CA GLN A 46 -7.90 -10.24 5.10
C GLN A 46 -8.03 -11.49 4.21
N ARG A 47 -8.92 -11.49 3.20
CA ARG A 47 -8.99 -12.57 2.20
C ARG A 47 -7.75 -12.62 1.29
N PHE A 48 -7.00 -11.53 1.19
CA PHE A 48 -5.75 -11.50 0.42
C PHE A 48 -4.55 -12.02 1.21
N GLY A 49 -4.68 -12.23 2.51
CA GLY A 49 -3.62 -12.69 3.40
C GLY A 49 -3.65 -11.97 4.74
N LYS A 50 -2.59 -12.14 5.54
CA LYS A 50 -2.43 -11.42 6.81
C LYS A 50 -1.99 -9.98 6.51
N VAL A 51 -2.97 -9.08 6.33
CA VAL A 51 -2.75 -7.67 5.99
C VAL A 51 -2.72 -6.80 7.24
N GLY A 52 -1.73 -5.91 7.37
CA GLY A 52 -1.56 -5.01 8.51
C GLY A 52 -1.05 -3.62 8.10
N SER A 53 -1.17 -2.63 8.98
CA SER A 53 -0.44 -1.37 8.85
C SER A 53 1.01 -1.53 9.35
N GLY A 54 1.78 -0.44 9.32
CA GLY A 54 3.11 -0.43 9.94
C GLY A 54 3.06 -0.80 11.43
N HIS A 55 2.00 -0.41 12.16
CA HIS A 55 1.86 -0.73 13.58
C HIS A 55 1.68 -2.23 13.80
N GLU A 56 0.72 -2.86 13.10
CA GLU A 56 0.50 -4.30 13.24
C GLU A 56 1.71 -5.11 12.80
N VAL A 57 2.39 -4.71 11.72
CA VAL A 57 3.59 -5.43 11.27
C VAL A 57 4.72 -5.30 12.28
N ALA A 58 4.93 -4.12 12.88
CA ALA A 58 5.91 -3.93 13.94
C ALA A 58 5.60 -4.80 15.16
N GLU A 59 4.33 -4.85 15.57
CA GLU A 59 3.86 -5.71 16.67
C GLU A 59 4.11 -7.20 16.35
N TRP A 60 3.70 -7.67 15.17
CA TRP A 60 3.90 -9.06 14.77
C TRP A 60 5.37 -9.45 14.67
N ALA A 61 6.22 -8.51 14.26
CA ALA A 61 7.67 -8.70 14.13
C ALA A 61 8.42 -8.54 15.46
N GLY A 62 7.78 -7.96 16.49
CA GLY A 62 8.47 -7.56 17.73
C GLY A 62 9.50 -6.45 17.50
N PHE A 63 9.27 -5.56 16.54
CA PHE A 63 10.16 -4.44 16.24
C PHE A 63 9.84 -3.26 17.15
N GLU A 64 10.87 -2.70 17.78
CA GLU A 64 10.78 -1.38 18.39
C GLU A 64 10.99 -0.31 17.31
N ILE A 65 9.98 0.54 17.13
CA ILE A 65 9.96 1.60 16.12
C ILE A 65 9.84 2.94 16.85
N ASP A 66 10.63 3.92 16.43
CA ASP A 66 10.47 5.31 16.87
C ASP A 66 9.24 5.92 16.19
N TRP A 67 8.10 5.79 16.86
CA TRP A 67 6.82 6.33 16.38
C TRP A 67 6.78 7.85 16.35
N GLU A 68 7.59 8.55 17.16
CA GLU A 68 7.68 10.01 17.10
C GLU A 68 8.28 10.45 15.76
N GLU A 69 9.36 9.81 15.32
CA GLU A 69 9.94 10.08 14.01
C GLU A 69 8.99 9.69 12.87
N VAL A 70 8.25 8.57 12.99
CA VAL A 70 7.20 8.21 12.01
C VAL A 70 6.14 9.31 11.93
N HIS A 71 5.63 9.81 13.06
CA HIS A 71 4.63 10.87 13.09
C HIS A 71 5.15 12.16 12.50
N LYS A 72 6.41 12.53 12.77
CA LYS A 72 7.08 13.69 12.19
C LYS A 72 7.20 13.56 10.67
N LEU A 73 7.69 12.43 10.17
CA LEU A 73 7.81 12.14 8.74
C LEU A 73 6.45 12.05 8.02
N ALA A 74 5.41 11.64 8.75
CA ALA A 74 4.04 11.48 8.23
C ALA A 74 3.15 12.71 8.43
N SER A 75 3.65 13.81 9.00
CA SER A 75 2.87 15.00 9.34
C SER A 75 2.34 15.78 8.12
N GLY A 76 2.87 15.52 6.93
CA GLY A 76 2.50 16.22 5.69
C GLY A 76 2.19 15.29 4.52
N GLU A 77 2.65 15.69 3.34
CA GLU A 77 2.60 14.83 2.15
C GLU A 77 3.63 13.70 2.22
N TRP A 78 3.41 12.68 1.39
CA TRP A 78 4.35 11.59 1.24
C TRP A 78 5.74 12.12 0.82
N ASN A 79 6.77 11.48 1.36
CA ASN A 79 8.17 11.71 1.02
C ASN A 79 8.94 10.38 1.08
N GLN A 80 10.06 10.29 0.35
CA GLN A 80 10.86 9.07 0.31
C GLN A 80 11.46 8.69 1.68
N ALA A 81 11.70 9.65 2.58
CA ALA A 81 12.26 9.37 3.90
C ALA A 81 11.31 8.53 4.76
N LEU A 82 9.99 8.78 4.68
CA LEU A 82 8.98 7.96 5.34
C LEU A 82 8.99 6.50 4.85
N ASP A 83 9.13 6.29 3.53
CA ASP A 83 9.24 4.93 2.99
C ASP A 83 10.54 4.26 3.39
N ALA A 84 11.68 4.98 3.33
CA ALA A 84 12.96 4.45 3.76
C ALA A 84 12.96 4.04 5.24
N PHE A 85 12.33 4.85 6.09
CA PHE A 85 12.22 4.59 7.53
C PHE A 85 11.39 3.33 7.83
N LEU A 86 10.30 3.11 7.09
CA LEU A 86 9.38 1.99 7.31
C LEU A 86 9.72 0.75 6.46
N MET A 87 10.74 0.83 5.59
CA MET A 87 11.17 -0.28 4.72
C MET A 87 11.52 -1.56 5.49
N PRO A 88 12.20 -1.51 6.66
CA PRO A 88 12.49 -2.73 7.42
C PRO A 88 11.24 -3.55 7.78
N LEU A 89 10.12 -2.87 8.05
CA LEU A 89 8.84 -3.53 8.31
C LEU A 89 8.25 -4.16 7.04
N ALA A 90 8.36 -3.47 5.90
CA ALA A 90 7.91 -4.00 4.60
C ALA A 90 8.67 -5.28 4.23
N GLU A 91 9.99 -5.27 4.40
CA GLU A 91 10.86 -6.41 4.15
C GLU A 91 10.55 -7.58 5.09
N GLU A 92 10.33 -7.31 6.37
CA GLU A 92 9.98 -8.35 7.34
C GLU A 92 8.60 -8.96 7.05
N ALA A 93 7.60 -8.14 6.73
CA ALA A 93 6.30 -8.62 6.28
C ALA A 93 6.45 -9.57 5.07
N MET A 94 7.23 -9.17 4.07
CA MET A 94 7.50 -10.01 2.90
C MET A 94 8.15 -11.34 3.27
N LYS A 95 9.18 -11.33 4.13
CA LYS A 95 9.87 -12.56 4.60
C LYS A 95 8.94 -13.52 5.33
N LYS A 96 7.95 -12.99 6.07
CA LYS A 96 7.00 -13.77 6.86
C LYS A 96 5.72 -14.15 6.11
N GLY A 97 5.57 -13.71 4.85
CA GLY A 97 4.34 -13.89 4.08
C GLY A 97 3.16 -13.04 4.56
N TRP A 98 3.44 -11.94 5.28
CA TRP A 98 2.46 -10.91 5.63
C TRP A 98 2.44 -9.81 4.58
N ILE A 99 1.42 -8.97 4.65
CA ILE A 99 1.20 -7.89 3.69
C ILE A 99 1.09 -6.58 4.47
N MET A 100 2.02 -5.66 4.24
CA MET A 100 1.97 -4.34 4.87
C MET A 100 1.31 -3.31 3.95
N THR A 101 0.44 -2.45 4.48
CA THR A 101 -0.09 -1.32 3.70
C THR A 101 1.00 -0.30 3.31
N PRO A 102 0.83 0.45 2.20
CA PRO A 102 -0.27 0.36 1.23
C PRO A 102 -0.19 -0.91 0.39
N VAL A 103 -1.33 -1.47 -0.01
CA VAL A 103 -1.41 -2.66 -0.89
C VAL A 103 -2.15 -2.29 -2.17
N VAL A 104 -1.65 -2.78 -3.30
CA VAL A 104 -2.36 -2.69 -4.59
C VAL A 104 -2.77 -4.09 -5.01
N VAL A 105 -4.06 -4.27 -5.24
CA VAL A 105 -4.66 -5.49 -5.79
C VAL A 105 -5.23 -5.17 -7.15
N ILE A 106 -4.97 -6.00 -8.15
CA ILE A 106 -5.54 -5.89 -9.50
C ILE A 106 -6.21 -7.21 -9.85
N ASP A 107 -7.50 -7.16 -10.18
CA ASP A 107 -8.34 -8.32 -10.51
C ASP A 107 -8.14 -9.50 -9.54
N GLY A 108 -8.21 -9.20 -8.24
CA GLY A 108 -8.07 -10.19 -7.15
C GLY A 108 -6.64 -10.61 -6.81
N THR A 109 -5.62 -10.10 -7.50
CA THR A 109 -4.20 -10.44 -7.25
C THR A 109 -3.46 -9.29 -6.59
N VAL A 110 -2.79 -9.54 -5.46
CA VAL A 110 -1.87 -8.58 -4.83
C VAL A 110 -0.65 -8.40 -5.74
N VAL A 111 -0.45 -7.20 -6.28
CA VAL A 111 0.68 -6.88 -7.18
C VAL A 111 1.78 -6.07 -6.52
N HIS A 112 1.48 -5.43 -5.37
CA HIS A 112 2.41 -4.56 -4.65
C HIS A 112 1.98 -4.36 -3.21
N PHE A 113 2.96 -4.20 -2.30
CA PHE A 113 2.69 -3.80 -0.93
C PHE A 113 3.90 -3.16 -0.22
N GLY A 114 3.64 -2.46 0.89
CA GLY A 114 4.63 -2.05 1.90
C GLY A 114 5.26 -0.67 1.72
N HIS A 115 5.15 -0.05 0.54
CA HIS A 115 5.66 1.30 0.26
C HIS A 115 4.93 1.92 -0.93
N VAL A 116 5.12 3.21 -1.19
CA VAL A 116 4.51 3.88 -2.35
C VAL A 116 5.18 3.42 -3.64
N PRO A 117 4.44 2.88 -4.63
CA PRO A 117 5.02 2.47 -5.88
C PRO A 117 5.31 3.64 -6.82
N GLU A 118 6.35 3.49 -7.64
CA GLU A 118 6.68 4.43 -8.71
C GLU A 118 5.64 4.40 -9.85
N MET A 119 5.43 5.55 -10.50
CA MET A 119 4.42 5.69 -11.56
C MET A 119 4.64 4.72 -12.73
N ASP A 120 5.89 4.49 -13.14
CA ASP A 120 6.22 3.55 -14.21
C ASP A 120 5.92 2.10 -13.83
N LYS A 121 6.10 1.76 -12.55
CA LYS A 121 5.75 0.44 -12.05
C LYS A 121 4.23 0.24 -12.08
N ILE A 122 3.47 1.24 -11.68
CA ILE A 122 1.99 1.22 -11.80
C ILE A 122 1.57 1.04 -13.25
N ARG A 123 2.14 1.82 -14.20
CA ARG A 123 1.88 1.65 -15.63
C ARG A 123 2.14 0.22 -16.08
N SER A 124 3.26 -0.36 -15.68
CA SER A 124 3.61 -1.73 -16.05
C SER A 124 2.57 -2.76 -15.59
N TRP A 125 1.90 -2.56 -14.46
CA TRP A 125 0.84 -3.47 -14.00
C TRP A 125 -0.46 -3.29 -14.78
N LEU A 126 -0.79 -2.05 -15.13
CA LEU A 126 -2.06 -1.71 -15.78
C LEU A 126 -2.03 -1.89 -17.31
N SER A 127 -0.84 -1.95 -17.92
CA SER A 127 -0.68 -2.20 -19.37
C SER A 127 -0.77 -3.69 -19.77
N VAL A 128 -0.74 -4.63 -18.82
CA VAL A 128 -0.58 -6.08 -19.10
C VAL A 128 -1.86 -6.76 -19.64
N LYS A 129 -2.97 -6.04 -19.81
CA LYS A 129 -4.22 -6.59 -20.36
C LYS A 129 -4.68 -5.81 -21.59
N THR A 130 -4.07 -6.13 -22.74
CA THR A 130 -4.67 -5.92 -24.07
C THR A 130 -4.95 -7.27 -24.70
#